data_AF-A0A7V5GZD2-F1
#
_entry.id   AF-A0A7V5GZD2-F1
#
_cell.length_a   1.000
_cell.length_b   1.000
_cell.length_c   1.000
_cell.angle_alpha   90.00
_cell.angle_beta   90.00
_cell.angle_gamma   90.00
#
_symmetry.space_group_name_H-M   'P 1'
#
loop_
_entity.id
_entity.type
_entity.pdbx_description
1 polymer ?
#
loop_
_entity_poly.entity_id
_entity_poly.type
_entity_poly.pdbx_seq_one_letter_code
_entity_poly.pdbx_strand_id
1 'polypeptide(L)'
;MFLSRIELVGFKSFANRTVFNFTKGITAIVGPNGCGKTNIVDSIRWVLGEQKTSLLRSEVMENVIFNGSSTKKPLGMAEVSITFINDKNVLPTQFNEVTVTRRLYRDGQSEYLINNTQCRLKDIVDLFLDTGIGHNSYSIIELKMIENLLNGSVEERRRLLEEAVGVAKFKLRKKETLKRMDSVRNDLQRIYDIVNEIEQQVKSLSRQASKTRRFNQIQTELKELELKLWYYQFKNYNRSLEQIEQENKLNLEEKEKQVSLYNEIVGEIKELEEKITKLEEEIEEVRSEESILYQDFTEKRNRIGVLKEKINSIDSTLNKIAEDRKEAEILISRYQKTLKELIELKENKTQTLRDLIDYFESLKVEVDSWNQQLLEKQAEFDKSRAESVGLENELKFEKLNYNRLSATLEQLVQNKAKIEKEQERIA
;
A
#
# COMPACT_ATOMS: atom_id res chain seq x y z
N MET A 1 88.92 -60.41 60.46
CA MET A 1 87.52 -60.84 60.56
C MET A 1 87.47 -62.34 60.74
N PHE A 2 86.67 -62.85 61.67
CA PHE A 2 86.40 -64.29 61.80
C PHE A 2 84.96 -64.53 62.29
N LEU A 3 84.43 -65.71 62.00
CA LEU A 3 83.13 -66.16 62.48
C LEU A 3 83.25 -66.54 63.96
N SER A 4 82.48 -65.89 64.84
CA SER A 4 82.53 -66.12 66.28
C SER A 4 81.38 -66.99 66.77
N ARG A 5 80.18 -66.80 66.21
CA ARG A 5 78.97 -67.46 66.71
C ARG A 5 77.95 -67.65 65.60
N ILE A 6 77.26 -68.79 65.64
CA ILE A 6 76.05 -69.05 64.86
C ILE A 6 74.94 -69.43 65.84
N GLU A 7 73.78 -68.80 65.71
CA GLU A 7 72.57 -69.17 66.44
C GLU A 7 71.48 -69.61 65.47
N LEU A 8 70.90 -70.78 65.71
CA LEU A 8 69.85 -71.38 64.88
C LEU A 8 68.61 -71.60 65.72
N VAL A 9 67.45 -71.16 65.22
CA VAL A 9 66.14 -71.41 65.83
C VAL A 9 65.17 -71.83 64.74
N GLY A 10 64.53 -72.99 64.88
CA GLY A 10 63.56 -73.48 63.91
C GLY A 10 64.09 -73.70 62.49
N PHE A 11 65.42 -73.80 62.30
CA PHE A 11 66.04 -73.99 60.99
C PHE A 11 66.29 -75.48 60.73
N LYS A 12 65.60 -76.05 59.74
CA LYS A 12 65.71 -77.47 59.35
C LYS A 12 65.70 -78.40 60.55
N SER A 13 66.77 -79.15 60.80
CA SER A 13 66.90 -80.09 61.93
C SER A 13 66.97 -79.42 63.32
N PHE A 14 67.15 -78.10 63.41
CA PHE A 14 67.36 -77.37 64.65
C PHE A 14 66.05 -76.75 65.16
N ALA A 15 65.22 -77.55 65.81
CA ALA A 15 63.94 -77.10 66.38
C ALA A 15 64.12 -76.11 67.56
N ASN A 16 65.07 -76.40 68.46
CA ASN A 16 65.35 -75.54 69.62
C ASN A 16 66.46 -74.55 69.28
N ARG A 17 66.52 -73.43 70.03
CA ARG A 17 67.65 -72.50 69.96
C ARG A 17 68.96 -73.25 70.22
N THR A 18 69.80 -73.28 69.22
CA THR A 18 71.09 -73.97 69.22
C THR A 18 72.17 -72.95 68.90
N VAL A 19 73.17 -72.83 69.76
CA VAL A 19 74.27 -71.86 69.62
C VAL A 19 75.57 -72.62 69.39
N PHE A 20 76.27 -72.27 68.32
CA PHE A 20 77.60 -72.76 68.00
C PHE A 20 78.60 -71.64 68.19
N ASN A 21 79.59 -71.85 69.06
CA ASN A 21 80.68 -70.91 69.27
C ASN A 21 81.90 -71.39 68.51
N PHE A 22 82.51 -70.47 67.76
CA PHE A 22 83.68 -70.73 66.92
C PHE A 22 84.88 -69.96 67.46
N THR A 23 86.02 -70.62 67.49
CA THR A 23 87.30 -70.01 67.87
C THR A 23 88.11 -69.65 66.64
N LYS A 24 89.11 -68.78 66.81
CA LYS A 24 90.11 -68.54 65.76
C LYS A 24 90.87 -69.85 65.49
N GLY A 25 90.95 -70.27 64.23
CA GLY A 25 91.67 -71.48 63.81
C GLY A 25 90.76 -72.48 63.09
N ILE A 26 90.98 -73.76 63.33
CA ILE A 26 90.24 -74.85 62.68
C ILE A 26 89.19 -75.37 63.65
N THR A 27 87.92 -75.34 63.23
CA THR A 27 86.80 -75.96 63.95
C THR A 27 86.31 -77.16 63.14
N ALA A 28 86.28 -78.34 63.75
CA ALA A 28 85.77 -79.56 63.11
C ALA A 28 84.37 -79.89 63.65
N ILE A 29 83.41 -80.09 62.74
CA ILE A 29 82.05 -80.52 63.07
C ILE A 29 81.91 -82.00 62.70
N VAL A 30 81.79 -82.86 63.71
CA VAL A 30 81.72 -84.32 63.56
C VAL A 30 80.39 -84.88 64.07
N GLY A 31 80.00 -86.04 63.58
CA GLY A 31 78.76 -86.72 63.99
C GLY A 31 78.38 -87.85 63.03
N PRO A 32 77.30 -88.60 63.30
CA PRO A 32 76.81 -89.65 62.40
C PRO A 32 76.08 -89.09 61.17
N ASN A 33 75.86 -89.91 60.15
CA ASN A 33 75.09 -89.49 58.96
C ASN A 33 73.66 -89.12 59.34
N GLY A 34 73.11 -88.07 58.71
CA GLY A 34 71.76 -87.58 58.99
C GLY A 34 71.61 -86.69 60.23
N CYS A 35 72.67 -86.45 61.02
CA CYS A 35 72.58 -85.61 62.23
C CYS A 35 72.53 -84.09 61.97
N GLY A 36 72.32 -83.65 60.74
CA GLY A 36 72.17 -82.23 60.39
C GLY A 36 73.46 -81.42 60.22
N LYS A 37 74.64 -82.05 60.11
CA LYS A 37 75.93 -81.33 59.91
C LYS A 37 75.89 -80.38 58.72
N THR A 38 75.45 -80.87 57.57
CA THR A 38 75.38 -80.05 56.35
C THR A 38 74.34 -78.92 56.46
N ASN A 39 73.35 -79.04 57.35
CA ASN A 39 72.38 -77.96 57.59
C ASN A 39 73.03 -76.74 58.27
N ILE A 40 74.17 -76.89 58.95
CA ILE A 40 74.95 -75.78 59.50
C ILE A 40 75.60 -74.98 58.36
N VAL A 41 76.06 -75.64 57.30
CA VAL A 41 76.60 -74.95 56.12
C VAL A 41 75.48 -74.21 55.37
N ASP A 42 74.32 -74.85 55.23
CA ASP A 42 73.16 -74.22 54.57
C ASP A 42 72.67 -73.00 55.34
N SER A 43 72.71 -73.02 56.68
CA SER A 43 72.28 -71.86 57.48
C SER A 43 73.20 -70.66 57.25
N ILE A 44 74.51 -70.88 57.14
CA ILE A 44 75.49 -69.84 56.79
C ILE A 44 75.19 -69.24 55.41
N ARG A 45 74.99 -70.07 54.38
CA ARG A 45 74.65 -69.57 53.03
C ARG A 45 73.33 -68.80 53.03
N TRP A 46 72.34 -69.33 53.73
CA TRP A 46 71.02 -68.74 53.78
C TRP A 46 71.01 -67.35 54.42
N VAL A 47 71.68 -67.18 55.56
CA VAL A 47 71.75 -65.85 56.22
C VAL A 47 72.61 -64.84 55.45
N LEU A 48 73.63 -65.30 54.70
CA LEU A 48 74.45 -64.47 53.81
C LEU A 48 73.75 -64.10 52.49
N GLY A 49 72.48 -64.50 52.32
CA GLY A 49 71.62 -64.02 51.25
C GLY A 49 71.35 -64.99 50.11
N GLU A 50 71.65 -66.28 50.26
CA GLU A 50 71.29 -67.28 49.24
C GLU A 50 69.76 -67.38 49.08
N GLN A 51 69.29 -67.30 47.85
CA GLN A 51 67.87 -67.35 47.50
C GLN A 51 67.48 -68.62 46.74
N LYS A 52 68.44 -69.32 46.13
CA LYS A 52 68.17 -70.54 45.36
C LYS A 52 67.90 -71.71 46.31
N THR A 53 66.66 -72.21 46.30
CA THR A 53 66.23 -73.34 47.12
C THR A 53 67.04 -74.61 46.84
N SER A 54 67.45 -74.81 45.59
CA SER A 54 68.30 -75.93 45.15
C SER A 54 69.65 -75.99 45.87
N LEU A 55 70.28 -74.84 46.14
CA LEU A 55 71.57 -74.75 46.86
C LEU A 55 71.41 -74.96 48.36
N LEU A 56 70.20 -74.75 48.87
CA LEU A 56 69.83 -75.04 50.25
C LEU A 56 69.28 -76.45 50.40
N ARG A 57 69.43 -77.34 49.41
CA ARG A 57 68.96 -78.74 49.47
C ARG A 57 67.50 -78.83 49.93
N SER A 58 66.68 -77.92 49.39
CA SER A 58 65.28 -77.73 49.74
C SER A 58 64.48 -77.51 48.46
N GLU A 59 63.28 -78.06 48.35
CA GLU A 59 62.42 -77.87 47.18
C GLU A 59 61.82 -76.46 47.16
N VAL A 60 61.27 -76.04 48.30
CA VAL A 60 60.66 -74.73 48.51
C VAL A 60 61.38 -73.98 49.63
N MET A 61 61.28 -72.65 49.68
CA MET A 61 62.02 -71.84 50.64
C MET A 61 61.50 -72.05 52.07
N GLU A 62 60.19 -72.24 52.23
CA GLU A 62 59.50 -72.47 53.51
C GLU A 62 59.94 -73.78 54.16
N ASN A 63 60.44 -74.75 53.40
CA ASN A 63 60.96 -76.03 53.90
C ASN A 63 62.28 -75.87 54.68
N VAL A 64 62.85 -74.66 54.71
CA VAL A 64 63.93 -74.32 55.64
C VAL A 64 63.42 -74.21 57.08
N ILE A 65 62.11 -73.99 57.29
CA ILE A 65 61.48 -74.00 58.60
C ILE A 65 61.33 -75.44 59.09
N PHE A 66 61.60 -75.67 60.37
CA PHE A 66 61.43 -76.98 61.01
C PHE A 66 59.98 -77.46 60.86
N ASN A 67 59.81 -78.55 60.10
CA ASN A 67 58.51 -79.14 59.76
C ASN A 67 57.97 -80.11 60.81
N GLY A 68 58.61 -80.22 61.98
CA GLY A 68 58.20 -81.13 63.05
C GLY A 68 58.93 -82.46 63.00
N SER A 69 58.81 -83.21 64.10
CA SER A 69 59.26 -84.58 64.24
C SER A 69 58.19 -85.39 64.98
N SER A 70 58.39 -86.70 65.14
CA SER A 70 57.50 -87.56 65.95
C SER A 70 57.30 -87.05 67.39
N THR A 71 58.25 -86.27 67.90
CA THR A 71 58.26 -85.75 69.29
C THR A 71 58.04 -84.24 69.39
N LYS A 72 58.10 -83.48 68.28
CA LYS A 72 58.01 -82.00 68.30
C LYS A 72 57.11 -81.47 67.19
N LYS A 73 56.27 -80.50 67.54
CA LYS A 73 55.40 -79.80 66.58
C LYS A 73 56.22 -78.95 65.59
N PRO A 74 55.71 -78.74 64.36
CA PRO A 74 56.28 -77.79 63.42
C PRO A 74 56.34 -76.38 63.99
N LEU A 75 57.35 -75.61 63.58
CA LEU A 75 57.49 -74.20 63.96
C LEU A 75 56.98 -73.28 62.86
N GLY A 76 56.60 -72.06 63.24
CA GLY A 76 56.08 -71.04 62.32
C GLY A 76 57.16 -70.14 61.68
N MET A 77 58.40 -70.24 62.17
CA MET A 77 59.50 -69.36 61.75
C MET A 77 60.85 -70.07 61.89
N ALA A 78 61.77 -69.76 60.99
CA ALA A 78 63.19 -70.08 61.10
C ALA A 78 64.01 -68.79 61.25
N GLU A 79 64.92 -68.75 62.21
CA GLU A 79 65.87 -67.67 62.44
C GLU A 79 67.29 -68.24 62.42
N VAL A 80 68.16 -67.57 61.68
CA VAL A 80 69.60 -67.81 61.71
C VAL A 80 70.29 -66.48 61.95
N SER A 81 71.11 -66.43 62.99
CA SER A 81 71.93 -65.28 63.36
C SER A 81 73.40 -65.67 63.32
N ILE A 82 74.21 -64.91 62.59
CA ILE A 82 75.65 -65.13 62.48
C ILE A 82 76.39 -63.90 62.95
N THR A 83 77.30 -64.09 63.89
CA THR A 83 78.14 -63.04 64.45
C THR A 83 79.57 -63.16 63.97
N PHE A 84 80.06 -62.11 63.32
CA PHE A 84 81.45 -61.93 62.94
C PHE A 84 82.15 -60.92 63.85
N ILE A 85 83.39 -61.23 64.23
CA ILE A 85 84.28 -60.25 64.87
C ILE A 85 85.10 -59.58 63.77
N ASN A 86 84.90 -58.28 63.58
CA ASN A 86 85.49 -57.43 62.56
C ASN A 86 86.81 -56.76 63.02
N ASP A 87 87.71 -57.52 63.66
CA ASP A 87 88.98 -57.05 64.23
C ASP A 87 89.95 -56.36 63.26
N LYS A 88 89.76 -56.56 61.95
CA LYS A 88 90.61 -56.02 60.88
C LYS A 88 89.90 -54.94 60.03
N ASN A 89 88.73 -54.45 60.46
CA ASN A 89 87.91 -53.48 59.72
C ASN A 89 87.69 -53.85 58.24
N VAL A 90 87.44 -55.15 57.99
CA VAL A 90 87.22 -55.68 56.63
C VAL A 90 85.80 -55.36 56.17
N LEU A 91 84.84 -55.41 57.11
CA LEU A 91 83.48 -54.94 56.84
C LEU A 91 83.44 -53.41 56.96
N PRO A 92 82.73 -52.71 56.06
CA PRO A 92 82.59 -51.25 56.07
C PRO A 92 81.62 -50.78 57.16
N THR A 93 81.87 -51.15 58.42
CA THR A 93 81.06 -50.78 59.59
C THR A 93 81.96 -50.27 60.72
N GLN A 94 81.41 -49.43 61.58
CA GLN A 94 82.11 -48.93 62.78
C GLN A 94 82.09 -49.94 63.95
N PHE A 95 81.40 -51.06 63.78
CA PHE A 95 81.20 -52.05 64.84
C PHE A 95 82.25 -53.16 64.76
N ASN A 96 82.89 -53.45 65.89
CA ASN A 96 83.83 -54.57 66.03
C ASN A 96 83.13 -55.94 66.02
N GLU A 97 81.85 -55.98 66.38
CA GLU A 97 81.00 -57.18 66.34
C GLU A 97 79.81 -56.89 65.43
N VAL A 98 79.65 -57.72 64.40
CA VAL A 98 78.58 -57.59 63.40
C VAL A 98 77.78 -58.87 63.40
N THR A 99 76.51 -58.79 63.81
CA THR A 99 75.55 -59.90 63.78
C THR A 99 74.59 -59.69 62.62
N VAL A 100 74.52 -60.67 61.72
CA VAL A 100 73.58 -60.69 60.61
C VAL A 100 72.54 -61.76 60.89
N THR A 101 71.27 -61.38 60.84
CA THR A 101 70.15 -62.26 61.14
C THR A 101 69.21 -62.30 59.95
N ARG A 102 68.75 -63.50 59.60
CA ARG A 102 67.67 -63.72 58.64
C ARG A 102 66.57 -64.51 59.32
N ARG A 103 65.33 -64.04 59.18
CA ARG A 103 64.11 -64.75 59.59
C ARG A 103 63.26 -65.05 58.37
N LEU A 104 62.59 -66.19 58.41
CA LEU A 104 61.57 -66.55 57.43
C LEU A 104 60.36 -67.12 58.15
N TYR A 105 59.20 -66.55 57.83
CA TYR A 105 57.91 -66.96 58.34
C TYR A 105 57.20 -67.87 57.33
N ARG A 106 56.23 -68.66 57.79
CA ARG A 106 55.48 -69.60 56.92
C ARG A 106 54.61 -68.92 55.86
N ASP A 107 54.36 -67.63 55.98
CA ASP A 107 53.68 -66.81 54.97
C ASP A 107 54.62 -66.40 53.81
N GLY A 108 55.89 -66.81 53.86
CA GLY A 108 56.91 -66.49 52.86
C GLY A 108 57.65 -65.18 53.11
N GLN A 109 57.27 -64.41 54.15
CA GLN A 109 57.94 -63.16 54.46
C GLN A 109 59.33 -63.41 55.04
N SER A 110 60.34 -62.76 54.46
CA SER A 110 61.72 -62.78 54.98
C SER A 110 62.06 -61.45 55.64
N GLU A 111 62.57 -61.50 56.86
CA GLU A 111 63.12 -60.35 57.58
C GLU A 111 64.65 -60.46 57.62
N TYR A 112 65.33 -59.34 57.39
CA TYR A 112 66.79 -59.24 57.38
C TYR A 112 67.23 -58.20 58.39
N LEU A 113 68.17 -58.55 59.26
CA LEU A 113 68.67 -57.66 60.29
C LEU A 113 70.20 -57.64 60.32
N ILE A 114 70.77 -56.46 60.56
CA ILE A 114 72.19 -56.27 60.89
C ILE A 114 72.22 -55.60 62.26
N ASN A 115 72.87 -56.23 63.26
CA ASN A 115 72.90 -55.77 64.64
C ASN A 115 71.50 -55.42 65.19
N ASN A 116 70.51 -56.29 64.95
CA ASN A 116 69.10 -56.12 65.29
C ASN A 116 68.38 -54.93 64.63
N THR A 117 69.00 -54.26 63.65
CA THR A 117 68.34 -53.22 62.84
C THR A 117 67.85 -53.82 61.52
N GLN A 118 66.60 -53.55 61.15
CA GLN A 118 65.99 -54.07 59.93
C GLN A 118 66.67 -53.46 58.69
N CYS A 119 66.99 -54.30 57.71
CA CYS A 119 67.67 -53.90 56.48
C CYS A 119 67.11 -54.65 55.26
N ARG A 120 67.57 -54.31 54.07
CA ARG A 120 67.24 -55.04 52.84
C ARG A 120 68.26 -56.15 52.61
N LEU A 121 67.84 -57.20 51.90
CA LEU A 121 68.77 -58.24 51.43
C LEU A 121 69.95 -57.64 50.64
N LYS A 122 69.70 -56.59 49.83
CA LYS A 122 70.76 -55.90 49.09
C LYS A 122 71.84 -55.33 50.03
N ASP A 123 71.45 -54.83 51.19
CA ASP A 123 72.38 -54.24 52.16
C ASP A 123 73.29 -55.31 52.78
N ILE A 124 72.75 -56.51 53.07
CA ILE A 124 73.56 -57.67 53.52
C ILE A 124 74.52 -58.13 52.42
N VAL A 125 74.05 -58.23 51.17
CA VAL A 125 74.90 -58.64 50.04
C VAL A 125 76.01 -57.62 49.78
N ASP A 126 75.69 -56.32 49.81
CA ASP A 126 76.65 -55.23 49.61
C ASP A 126 77.68 -55.17 50.77
N LEU A 127 77.28 -55.50 52.00
CA LEU A 127 78.17 -55.55 53.17
C LEU A 127 79.32 -56.55 53.00
N PHE A 128 79.08 -57.69 52.35
CA PHE A 128 80.08 -58.74 52.14
C PHE A 128 80.64 -58.82 50.71
N LEU A 129 80.21 -57.94 49.80
CA LEU A 129 80.58 -57.98 48.38
C LEU A 129 82.11 -57.90 48.15
N ASP A 130 82.81 -57.15 49.00
CA ASP A 130 84.27 -56.95 48.91
C ASP A 130 85.08 -57.86 49.84
N THR A 131 84.42 -58.59 50.74
CA THR A 131 85.13 -59.42 51.73
C THR A 131 85.38 -60.83 51.24
N GLY A 132 84.83 -61.20 50.08
CA GLY A 132 84.85 -62.56 49.56
C GLY A 132 84.03 -63.53 50.43
N ILE A 133 83.08 -63.07 51.25
CA ILE A 133 82.20 -63.89 52.12
C ILE A 133 80.72 -63.58 51.83
N GLY A 134 80.29 -63.73 50.58
CA GLY A 134 78.87 -63.65 50.16
C GLY A 134 78.22 -65.03 49.92
N HIS A 135 76.96 -65.03 49.49
CA HIS A 135 76.21 -66.26 49.17
C HIS A 135 76.83 -67.11 48.03
N ASN A 136 77.48 -66.47 47.04
CA ASN A 136 78.22 -67.15 45.96
C ASN A 136 79.72 -67.34 46.25
N SER A 137 80.16 -67.03 47.47
CA SER A 137 81.57 -66.99 47.83
C SER A 137 82.31 -68.32 47.67
N TYR A 138 83.54 -68.24 47.14
CA TYR A 138 84.53 -69.33 47.15
C TYR A 138 84.91 -69.82 48.56
N SER A 139 84.56 -69.08 49.62
CA SER A 139 84.82 -69.44 51.01
C SER A 139 83.94 -70.56 51.54
N ILE A 140 82.83 -70.89 50.86
CA ILE A 140 81.95 -72.01 51.23
C ILE A 140 81.99 -73.07 50.14
N ILE A 141 82.87 -74.05 50.28
CA ILE A 141 83.05 -75.12 49.31
C ILE A 141 82.12 -76.30 49.64
N GLU A 142 81.20 -76.60 48.72
CA GLU A 142 80.36 -77.81 48.76
C GLU A 142 80.93 -78.88 47.81
N LEU A 143 80.60 -80.15 48.06
CA LEU A 143 81.02 -81.27 47.21
C LEU A 143 80.75 -81.01 45.70
N LYS A 144 79.56 -80.52 45.35
CA LYS A 144 79.21 -80.16 43.96
C LYS A 144 80.03 -78.99 43.40
N MET A 145 80.48 -78.06 44.24
CA MET A 145 81.33 -76.96 43.78
C MET A 145 82.73 -77.45 43.40
N ILE A 146 83.24 -78.48 44.07
CA ILE A 146 84.52 -79.11 43.71
C ILE A 146 84.39 -79.80 42.34
N GLU A 147 83.30 -80.52 42.11
CA GLU A 147 82.99 -81.11 40.80
C GLU A 147 82.86 -80.05 39.70
N ASN A 148 82.17 -78.94 39.98
CA ASN A 148 82.03 -77.82 39.04
C ASN A 148 83.35 -77.08 38.78
N LEU A 149 84.25 -77.00 39.76
CA LEU A 149 85.59 -76.44 39.54
C LEU A 149 86.40 -77.32 38.58
N LEU A 150 86.34 -78.64 38.77
CA LEU A 150 87.10 -79.62 37.99
C LEU A 150 86.50 -79.86 36.59
N ASN A 151 85.17 -79.92 36.47
CA ASN A 151 84.47 -80.29 35.23
C ASN A 151 83.66 -79.14 34.60
N GLY A 152 83.55 -78.00 35.26
CA GLY A 152 82.74 -76.88 34.78
C GLY A 152 83.32 -76.18 33.55
N SER A 153 82.45 -75.41 32.91
CA SER A 153 82.77 -74.61 31.72
C SER A 153 83.81 -73.52 32.02
N VAL A 154 84.51 -73.05 30.98
CA VAL A 154 85.46 -71.94 31.08
C VAL A 154 84.81 -70.69 31.69
N GLU A 155 83.53 -70.46 31.42
CA GLU A 155 82.77 -69.33 31.93
C GLU A 155 82.47 -69.44 33.43
N GLU A 156 82.12 -70.63 33.93
CA GLU A 156 81.90 -70.87 35.35
C GLU A 156 83.19 -70.70 36.15
N ARG A 157 84.30 -71.25 35.64
CA ARG A 157 85.63 -71.05 36.24
C ARG A 157 86.02 -69.58 36.24
N ARG A 158 85.77 -68.87 35.14
CA ARG A 158 86.02 -67.42 35.04
C ARG A 158 85.24 -66.63 36.09
N ARG A 159 83.97 -66.96 36.34
CA ARG A 159 83.16 -66.28 37.37
C ARG A 159 83.76 -66.45 38.75
N LEU A 160 84.20 -67.65 39.11
CA LEU A 160 84.85 -67.93 40.39
C LEU A 160 86.18 -67.16 40.54
N LEU A 161 86.98 -67.09 39.48
CA LEU A 161 88.21 -66.29 39.46
C LEU A 161 87.94 -64.79 39.58
N GLU A 162 86.94 -64.27 38.88
CA GLU A 162 86.57 -62.86 38.94
C GLU A 162 86.05 -62.43 40.33
N GLU A 163 85.39 -63.35 41.03
CA GLU A 163 84.99 -63.17 42.42
C GLU A 163 86.19 -63.19 43.37
N ALA A 164 87.12 -64.13 43.19
CA ALA A 164 88.36 -64.19 43.98
C ALA A 164 89.26 -62.94 43.79
N VAL A 165 89.29 -62.36 42.59
CA VAL A 165 90.04 -61.13 42.29
C VAL A 165 89.28 -59.86 42.73
N GLY A 166 88.00 -59.97 43.11
CA GLY A 166 87.19 -58.84 43.60
C GLY A 166 86.70 -57.88 42.49
N VAL A 167 86.71 -58.31 41.22
CA VAL A 167 86.27 -57.46 40.09
C VAL A 167 84.74 -57.41 39.96
N ALA A 168 84.04 -58.33 40.62
CA ALA A 168 82.58 -58.47 40.57
C ALA A 168 81.83 -57.17 40.92
N LYS A 169 82.28 -56.43 41.95
CA LYS A 169 81.71 -55.13 42.35
C LYS A 169 81.74 -54.10 41.23
N PHE A 170 82.88 -53.95 40.57
CA PHE A 170 83.05 -52.97 39.49
C PHE A 170 82.20 -53.32 38.27
N LYS A 171 82.08 -54.62 37.95
CA LYS A 171 81.19 -55.08 36.88
C LYS A 171 79.72 -54.82 37.18
N LEU A 172 79.29 -55.10 38.41
CA LEU A 172 77.91 -54.87 38.83
C LEU A 172 77.57 -53.38 38.77
N ARG A 173 78.44 -52.52 39.31
CA ARG A 173 78.30 -51.05 39.23
C ARG A 173 78.27 -50.56 37.78
N LYS A 174 79.18 -51.03 36.92
CA LYS A 174 79.18 -50.68 35.49
C LYS A 174 77.85 -51.02 34.82
N LYS A 175 77.30 -52.21 35.08
CA LYS A 175 76.01 -52.64 34.52
C LYS A 175 74.85 -51.79 35.00
N GLU A 176 74.81 -51.45 36.30
CA GLU A 176 73.79 -50.54 36.85
C GLU A 176 73.90 -49.13 36.25
N THR A 177 75.11 -48.59 36.14
CA THR A 177 75.36 -47.27 35.55
C THR A 177 74.94 -47.21 34.08
N LEU A 178 75.27 -48.23 33.28
CA LEU A 178 74.85 -48.30 31.87
C LEU A 178 73.33 -48.30 31.74
N LYS A 179 72.63 -49.10 32.55
CA LYS A 179 71.15 -49.10 32.58
C LYS A 179 70.57 -47.73 32.92
N ARG A 180 71.15 -47.02 33.90
CA ARG A 180 70.73 -45.66 34.24
C ARG A 180 70.96 -44.69 33.08
N MET A 181 72.10 -44.81 32.41
CA MET A 181 72.46 -43.95 31.28
C MET A 181 71.49 -44.11 30.10
N ASP A 182 71.07 -45.34 29.83
CA ASP A 182 70.07 -45.61 28.78
C ASP A 182 68.69 -45.06 29.16
N SER A 183 68.29 -45.13 30.44
CA SER A 183 67.06 -44.48 30.92
C SER A 183 67.11 -42.96 30.70
N VAL A 184 68.22 -42.32 31.08
CA VAL A 184 68.40 -40.87 30.92
C VAL A 184 68.37 -40.44 29.45
N ARG A 185 68.93 -41.26 28.55
CA ARG A 185 68.85 -41.00 27.10
C ARG A 185 67.41 -40.99 26.59
N ASN A 186 66.60 -41.95 27.03
CA ASN A 186 65.18 -42.00 26.66
C ASN A 186 64.41 -40.79 27.22
N ASP A 187 64.71 -40.38 28.45
CA ASP A 187 64.10 -39.20 29.06
C ASP A 187 64.46 -37.91 28.30
N LEU A 188 65.73 -37.75 27.88
CA LEU A 188 66.17 -36.63 27.06
C LEU A 188 65.48 -36.59 25.70
N GLN A 189 65.33 -37.75 25.05
CA GLN A 189 64.62 -37.84 23.76
C GLN A 189 63.18 -37.32 23.89
N ARG A 190 62.48 -37.73 24.96
CA ARG A 190 61.12 -37.24 25.23
C ARG A 190 61.07 -35.73 25.46
N ILE A 191 62.07 -35.16 26.15
CA ILE A 191 62.16 -33.71 26.36
C ILE A 191 62.32 -33.00 25.02
N TYR A 192 63.17 -33.49 24.12
CA TYR A 192 63.33 -32.90 22.78
C TYR A 192 62.02 -32.91 21.99
N ASP A 193 61.25 -33.99 22.05
CA ASP A 193 59.95 -34.06 21.38
C ASP A 193 58.98 -32.99 21.90
N ILE A 194 58.92 -32.81 23.23
CA ILE A 194 58.07 -31.79 23.87
C ILE A 194 58.51 -30.38 23.48
N VAL A 195 59.82 -30.11 23.47
CA VAL A 195 60.35 -28.80 23.09
C VAL A 195 59.97 -28.48 21.64
N ASN A 196 60.14 -29.43 20.72
CA ASN A 196 59.78 -29.24 19.32
C ASN A 196 58.27 -28.97 19.14
N GLU A 197 57.41 -29.65 19.91
CA GLU A 197 55.97 -29.40 19.90
C GLU A 197 55.65 -27.97 20.38
N ILE A 198 56.22 -27.56 21.51
CA ILE A 198 56.01 -26.23 22.08
C ILE A 198 56.48 -25.15 21.11
N GLU A 199 57.63 -25.32 20.46
CA GLU A 199 58.12 -24.36 19.46
C GLU A 199 57.15 -24.18 18.28
N GLN A 200 56.53 -25.25 17.80
CA GLN A 200 55.51 -25.17 16.76
C GLN A 200 54.26 -24.42 17.24
N GLN A 201 53.80 -24.69 18.47
CA GLN A 201 52.67 -23.97 19.07
C GLN A 201 52.96 -22.48 19.22
N VAL A 202 54.15 -22.12 19.74
CA VAL A 202 54.59 -20.72 19.88
C VAL A 202 54.61 -20.01 18.53
N LYS A 203 55.13 -20.66 17.48
CA LYS A 203 55.14 -20.10 16.12
C LYS A 203 53.74 -19.85 15.58
N SER A 204 52.80 -20.76 15.82
CA SER A 204 51.39 -20.60 15.43
C SER A 204 50.74 -19.44 16.18
N LEU A 205 50.88 -19.40 17.51
CA LEU A 205 50.35 -18.33 18.37
C LEU A 205 50.93 -16.96 17.99
N SER A 206 52.22 -16.89 17.66
CA SER A 206 52.86 -15.64 17.20
C SER A 206 52.23 -15.12 15.91
N ARG A 207 51.87 -16.01 14.97
CA ARG A 207 51.17 -15.62 13.73
C ARG A 207 49.77 -15.11 14.04
N GLN A 208 49.04 -15.78 14.91
CA GLN A 208 47.70 -15.35 15.34
C GLN A 208 47.75 -13.98 16.03
N ALA A 209 48.67 -13.78 16.98
CA ALA A 209 48.86 -12.50 17.66
C ALA A 209 49.18 -11.36 16.68
N SER A 210 50.01 -11.63 15.68
CA SER A 210 50.33 -10.65 14.62
C SER A 210 49.11 -10.28 13.78
N LYS A 211 48.28 -11.27 13.41
CA LYS A 211 47.01 -11.04 12.69
C LYS A 211 46.03 -10.22 13.53
N THR A 212 45.89 -10.53 14.81
CA THR A 212 45.01 -9.80 15.74
C THR A 212 45.48 -8.36 15.95
N ARG A 213 46.79 -8.12 16.08
CA ARG A 213 47.33 -6.75 16.14
C ARG A 213 46.98 -5.93 14.90
N ARG A 214 47.16 -6.52 13.71
CA ARG A 214 46.79 -5.87 12.44
C ARG A 214 45.28 -5.61 12.34
N PHE A 215 44.46 -6.57 12.77
CA PHE A 215 43.00 -6.39 12.83
C PHE A 215 42.62 -5.21 13.73
N ASN A 216 43.19 -5.13 14.94
CA ASN A 216 42.89 -4.03 15.87
C ASN A 216 43.31 -2.67 15.31
N GLN A 217 44.46 -2.59 14.63
CA GLN A 217 44.89 -1.36 13.93
C GLN A 217 43.87 -0.94 12.86
N ILE A 218 43.51 -1.87 11.96
CA ILE A 218 42.53 -1.59 10.89
C ILE A 218 41.17 -1.23 11.48
N GLN A 219 40.74 -1.88 12.55
CA GLN A 219 39.45 -1.57 13.20
C GLN A 219 39.44 -0.18 13.83
N THR A 220 40.59 0.26 14.36
CA THR A 220 40.73 1.62 14.91
C THR A 220 40.68 2.65 13.79
N GLU A 221 41.40 2.42 12.69
CA GLU A 221 41.37 3.28 11.51
C GLU A 221 39.99 3.34 10.86
N LEU A 222 39.29 2.20 10.76
CA LEU A 222 37.91 2.13 10.27
C LEU A 222 36.99 3.03 11.11
N LYS A 223 37.03 2.91 12.45
CA LYS A 223 36.20 3.73 13.34
C LYS A 223 36.48 5.22 13.17
N GLU A 224 37.74 5.61 13.01
CA GLU A 224 38.10 7.01 12.76
C GLU A 224 37.55 7.52 11.42
N LEU A 225 37.63 6.70 10.36
CA LEU A 225 37.10 7.05 9.04
C LEU A 225 35.58 7.09 9.03
N GLU A 226 34.92 6.16 9.70
CA GLU A 226 33.46 6.16 9.88
C GLU A 226 33.02 7.44 10.60
N LEU A 227 33.64 7.80 11.72
CA LEU A 227 33.34 9.04 12.44
C LEU A 227 33.50 10.28 11.56
N LYS A 228 34.56 10.34 10.74
CA LYS A 228 34.76 11.43 9.78
C LYS A 228 33.67 11.47 8.71
N LEU A 229 33.26 10.31 8.19
CA LEU A 229 32.18 10.21 7.21
C LEU A 229 30.85 10.66 7.81
N TRP A 230 30.50 10.19 9.01
CA TRP A 230 29.30 10.59 9.73
C TRP A 230 29.27 12.10 9.98
N TYR A 231 30.39 12.68 10.40
CA TYR A 231 30.50 14.13 10.58
C TYR A 231 30.29 14.90 9.26
N TYR A 232 30.88 14.43 8.16
CA TYR A 232 30.70 15.05 6.85
C TYR A 232 29.24 14.97 6.37
N GLN A 233 28.61 13.81 6.52
CA GLN A 233 27.19 13.62 6.18
C GLN A 233 26.29 14.50 7.04
N PHE A 234 26.52 14.55 8.35
CA PHE A 234 25.79 15.42 9.28
C PHE A 234 25.89 16.89 8.87
N LYS A 235 27.10 17.37 8.51
CA LYS A 235 27.31 18.73 8.04
C LYS A 235 26.54 19.03 6.76
N ASN A 236 26.50 18.07 5.82
CA ASN A 236 25.73 18.24 4.58
C ASN A 236 24.22 18.28 4.84
N TYR A 237 23.71 17.39 5.69
CA TYR A 237 22.30 17.39 6.06
C TYR A 237 21.90 18.68 6.78
N ASN A 238 22.72 19.18 7.70
CA ASN A 238 22.47 20.48 8.34
C ASN A 238 22.44 21.62 7.32
N ARG A 239 23.36 21.63 6.36
CA ARG A 239 23.36 22.66 5.31
C ARG A 239 22.10 22.59 4.45
N SER A 240 21.65 21.40 4.07
CA SER A 240 20.40 21.24 3.33
C SER A 240 19.18 21.63 4.17
N LEU A 241 19.20 21.35 5.48
CA LEU A 241 18.14 21.74 6.40
C LEU A 241 18.06 23.27 6.55
N GLU A 242 19.20 23.94 6.72
CA GLU A 242 19.29 25.42 6.73
C GLU A 242 18.75 26.03 5.42
N GLN A 243 19.03 25.42 4.26
CA GLN A 243 18.49 25.87 2.98
C GLN A 243 16.96 25.73 2.92
N ILE A 244 16.43 24.57 3.33
CA ILE A 244 14.98 24.32 3.35
C ILE A 244 14.28 25.24 4.35
N GLU A 245 14.88 25.51 5.50
CA GLU A 245 14.35 26.47 6.49
C GLU A 245 14.29 27.89 5.92
N GLN A 246 15.32 28.32 5.18
CA GLN A 246 15.31 29.61 4.49
C GLN A 246 14.23 29.68 3.40
N GLU A 247 14.10 28.65 2.57
CA GLU A 247 13.06 28.57 1.54
C GLU A 247 11.65 28.58 2.16
N ASN A 248 11.43 27.82 3.23
CA ASN A 248 10.16 27.81 3.94
C ASN A 248 9.82 29.16 4.55
N LYS A 249 10.80 29.87 5.10
CA LYS A 249 10.60 31.22 5.64
C LYS A 249 10.18 32.20 4.54
N LEU A 250 10.84 32.16 3.38
CA LEU A 250 10.47 32.98 2.22
C LEU A 250 9.05 32.64 1.71
N ASN A 251 8.72 31.35 1.60
CA ASN A 251 7.40 30.90 1.18
C ASN A 251 6.30 31.32 2.17
N LEU A 252 6.59 31.30 3.49
CA LEU A 252 5.68 31.79 4.52
C LEU A 252 5.45 33.29 4.37
N GLU A 253 6.51 34.09 4.21
CA GLU A 253 6.40 35.54 4.00
C GLU A 253 5.61 35.87 2.71
N GLU A 254 5.80 35.10 1.64
CA GLU A 254 5.04 35.27 0.39
C GLU A 254 3.57 34.89 0.55
N LYS A 255 3.29 33.79 1.26
CA LYS A 255 1.91 33.38 1.56
C LYS A 255 1.19 34.38 2.45
N GLU A 256 1.87 34.95 3.45
CA GLU A 256 1.32 36.02 4.29
C GLU A 256 0.95 37.26 3.46
N LYS A 257 1.81 37.66 2.50
CA LYS A 257 1.51 38.75 1.56
C LYS A 257 0.30 38.44 0.68
N GLN A 258 0.22 37.22 0.15
CA GLN A 258 -0.94 36.80 -0.67
C GLN A 258 -2.23 36.79 0.14
N VAL A 259 -2.20 36.32 1.39
CA VAL A 259 -3.36 36.33 2.28
C VAL A 259 -3.76 37.78 2.62
N SER A 260 -2.80 38.68 2.84
CA SER A 260 -3.08 40.10 3.05
C SER A 260 -3.77 40.72 1.83
N LEU A 261 -3.24 40.48 0.62
CA LEU A 261 -3.83 40.99 -0.63
C LEU A 261 -5.22 40.41 -0.88
N TYR A 262 -5.41 39.10 -0.62
CA TYR A 262 -6.72 38.46 -0.72
C TYR A 262 -7.74 39.11 0.21
N ASN A 263 -7.36 39.37 1.46
CA ASN A 263 -8.24 40.04 2.43
C ASN A 263 -8.59 41.47 2.02
N GLU A 264 -7.64 42.21 1.41
CA GLU A 264 -7.86 43.56 0.87
C GLU A 264 -8.89 43.52 -0.27
N ILE A 265 -8.70 42.63 -1.26
CA ILE A 265 -9.63 42.44 -2.39
C ILE A 265 -11.02 42.01 -1.89
N VAL A 266 -11.10 41.10 -0.90
CA VAL A 266 -12.38 40.70 -0.30
C VAL A 266 -13.06 41.89 0.38
N GLY A 267 -12.28 42.78 1.01
CA GLY A 267 -12.79 44.06 1.54
C GLY A 267 -13.38 44.94 0.44
N GLU A 268 -12.64 45.16 -0.65
CA GLU A 268 -13.10 45.95 -1.79
C GLU A 268 -14.35 45.36 -2.45
N ILE A 269 -14.43 44.04 -2.60
CA ILE A 269 -15.61 43.35 -3.14
C ILE A 269 -16.83 43.63 -2.26
N LYS A 270 -16.72 43.52 -0.94
CA LYS A 270 -17.83 43.82 -0.03
C LYS A 270 -18.29 45.27 -0.15
N GLU A 271 -17.36 46.23 -0.25
CA GLU A 271 -17.73 47.63 -0.47
C GLU A 271 -18.45 47.85 -1.81
N LEU A 272 -18.03 47.14 -2.86
CA LEU A 272 -18.70 47.20 -4.17
C LEU A 272 -20.07 46.53 -4.12
N GLU A 273 -20.22 45.39 -3.44
CA GLU A 273 -21.50 44.72 -3.22
C GLU A 273 -22.46 45.67 -2.49
N GLU A 274 -22.04 46.34 -1.41
CA GLU A 274 -22.85 47.34 -0.71
C GLU A 274 -23.24 48.54 -1.58
N LYS A 275 -22.37 48.96 -2.51
CA LYS A 275 -22.70 50.02 -3.48
C LYS A 275 -23.71 49.53 -4.53
N ILE A 276 -23.57 48.29 -5.00
CA ILE A 276 -24.50 47.67 -5.94
C ILE A 276 -25.88 47.54 -5.30
N THR A 277 -25.98 47.04 -4.06
CA THR A 277 -27.29 46.90 -3.40
C THR A 277 -27.99 48.25 -3.24
N LYS A 278 -27.25 49.32 -2.89
CA LYS A 278 -27.81 50.69 -2.84
C LYS A 278 -28.30 51.17 -4.19
N LEU A 279 -27.52 50.94 -5.26
CA LEU A 279 -27.93 51.31 -6.60
C LEU A 279 -29.12 50.48 -7.10
N GLU A 280 -29.21 49.21 -6.72
CA GLU A 280 -30.37 48.35 -7.02
C GLU A 280 -31.63 48.85 -6.30
N GLU A 281 -31.52 49.27 -5.04
CA GLU A 281 -32.61 49.94 -4.31
C GLU A 281 -33.05 51.23 -5.01
N GLU A 282 -32.12 52.10 -5.41
CA GLU A 282 -32.42 53.32 -6.17
C GLU A 282 -33.07 53.02 -7.54
N ILE A 283 -32.61 51.98 -8.25
CA ILE A 283 -33.21 51.56 -9.53
C ILE A 283 -34.64 51.07 -9.31
N GLU A 284 -34.90 50.32 -8.25
CA GLU A 284 -36.23 49.80 -7.96
C GLU A 284 -37.20 50.93 -7.56
N GLU A 285 -36.72 51.94 -6.83
CA GLU A 285 -37.49 53.18 -6.58
C GLU A 285 -37.84 53.88 -7.90
N VAL A 286 -36.86 54.12 -8.78
CA VAL A 286 -37.11 54.77 -10.07
C VAL A 286 -38.04 53.94 -10.96
N ARG A 287 -37.93 52.61 -10.97
CA ARG A 287 -38.85 51.71 -11.68
C ARG A 287 -40.26 51.77 -11.13
N SER A 288 -40.42 51.90 -9.82
CA SER A 288 -41.72 52.07 -9.19
C SER A 288 -42.38 53.38 -9.63
N GLU A 289 -41.61 54.47 -9.69
CA GLU A 289 -42.06 55.77 -10.21
C GLU A 289 -42.40 55.69 -11.71
N GLU A 290 -41.55 55.05 -12.50
CA GLU A 290 -41.80 54.81 -13.93
C GLU A 290 -43.08 54.02 -14.14
N SER A 291 -43.32 52.95 -13.37
CA SER A 291 -44.53 52.14 -13.46
C SER A 291 -45.79 52.95 -13.15
N ILE A 292 -45.77 53.81 -12.13
CA ILE A 292 -46.88 54.72 -11.79
C ILE A 292 -47.14 55.67 -12.97
N LEU A 293 -46.08 56.27 -13.51
CA LEU A 293 -46.20 57.20 -14.63
C LEU A 293 -46.68 56.50 -15.91
N TYR A 294 -46.27 55.25 -16.14
CA TYR A 294 -46.68 54.43 -17.28
C TYR A 294 -48.16 54.04 -17.17
N GLN A 295 -48.63 53.73 -15.96
CA GLN A 295 -50.05 53.49 -15.69
C GLN A 295 -50.89 54.75 -15.97
N ASP A 296 -50.44 55.91 -15.49
CA ASP A 296 -51.06 57.22 -15.78
C ASP A 296 -51.08 57.51 -17.29
N PHE A 297 -49.96 57.32 -17.98
CA PHE A 297 -49.86 57.51 -19.43
C PHE A 297 -50.83 56.60 -20.19
N THR A 298 -50.94 55.34 -19.77
CA THR A 298 -51.87 54.37 -20.37
C THR A 298 -53.32 54.78 -20.14
N GLU A 299 -53.66 55.28 -18.95
CA GLU A 299 -55.00 55.81 -18.67
C GLU A 299 -55.32 57.03 -19.55
N LYS A 300 -54.39 57.99 -19.67
CA LYS A 300 -54.56 59.15 -20.56
C LYS A 300 -54.67 58.72 -22.02
N ARG A 301 -53.86 57.75 -22.48
CA ARG A 301 -53.88 57.21 -23.84
C ARG A 301 -55.21 56.51 -24.15
N ASN A 302 -55.73 55.70 -23.22
CA ASN A 302 -57.04 55.07 -23.36
C ASN A 302 -58.15 56.14 -23.44
N ARG A 303 -58.05 57.20 -22.64
CA ARG A 303 -58.98 58.33 -22.69
C ARG A 303 -58.91 59.09 -24.01
N ILE A 304 -57.71 59.26 -24.58
CA ILE A 304 -57.51 59.81 -25.93
C ILE A 304 -58.10 58.86 -26.99
N GLY A 305 -57.98 57.55 -26.82
CA GLY A 305 -58.61 56.54 -27.71
C GLY A 305 -60.13 56.67 -27.73
N VAL A 306 -60.77 56.73 -26.57
CA VAL A 306 -62.23 56.94 -26.44
C VAL A 306 -62.65 58.29 -27.03
N LEU A 307 -61.85 59.35 -26.84
CA LEU A 307 -62.12 60.66 -27.44
C LEU A 307 -61.95 60.65 -28.97
N LYS A 308 -60.96 59.93 -29.50
CA LYS A 308 -60.78 59.74 -30.94
C LYS A 308 -61.92 58.93 -31.56
N GLU A 309 -62.40 57.89 -30.90
CA GLU A 309 -63.60 57.17 -31.36
C GLU A 309 -64.84 58.06 -31.31
N LYS A 310 -65.00 58.89 -30.28
CA LYS A 310 -66.05 59.92 -30.25
C LYS A 310 -65.92 60.91 -31.41
N ILE A 311 -64.72 61.41 -31.70
CA ILE A 311 -64.47 62.31 -32.83
C ILE A 311 -64.81 61.61 -34.15
N ASN A 312 -64.35 60.38 -34.36
CA ASN A 312 -64.68 59.61 -35.56
C ASN A 312 -66.19 59.34 -35.69
N SER A 313 -66.89 59.11 -34.59
CA SER A 313 -68.36 58.96 -34.61
C SER A 313 -69.04 60.27 -35.00
N ILE A 314 -68.53 61.41 -34.49
CA ILE A 314 -69.03 62.75 -34.81
C ILE A 314 -68.74 63.10 -36.27
N ASP A 315 -67.54 62.79 -36.79
CA ASP A 315 -67.18 62.97 -38.19
C ASP A 315 -68.03 62.07 -39.11
N SER A 316 -68.35 60.85 -38.68
CA SER A 316 -69.26 59.98 -39.44
C SER A 316 -70.69 60.54 -39.49
N THR A 317 -71.14 61.17 -38.40
CA THR A 317 -72.45 61.85 -38.39
C THR A 317 -72.43 63.16 -39.18
N LEU A 318 -71.32 63.90 -39.17
CA LEU A 318 -71.16 65.11 -39.96
C LEU A 318 -71.11 64.81 -41.46
N ASN A 319 -70.43 63.72 -41.87
CA ASN A 319 -70.40 63.29 -43.26
C ASN A 319 -71.79 62.83 -43.74
N LYS A 320 -72.56 62.11 -42.91
CA LYS A 320 -73.96 61.77 -43.21
C LYS A 320 -74.83 63.02 -43.34
N ILE A 321 -74.71 63.99 -42.43
CA ILE A 321 -75.44 65.26 -42.51
C ILE A 321 -75.02 66.10 -43.73
N ALA A 322 -73.76 66.01 -44.16
CA ALA A 322 -73.26 66.68 -45.37
C ALA A 322 -73.76 66.02 -46.66
N GLU A 323 -73.89 64.69 -46.70
CA GLU A 323 -74.53 63.95 -47.79
C GLU A 323 -76.04 64.25 -47.86
N ASP A 324 -76.75 64.20 -46.73
CA ASP A 324 -78.17 64.55 -46.64
C ASP A 324 -78.43 66.01 -47.07
N ARG A 325 -77.52 66.93 -46.73
CA ARG A 325 -77.60 68.34 -47.15
C ARG A 325 -77.35 68.52 -48.66
N LYS A 326 -76.41 67.77 -49.25
CA LYS A 326 -76.19 67.77 -50.71
C LYS A 326 -77.39 67.21 -51.46
N GLU A 327 -78.00 66.14 -50.96
CA GLU A 327 -79.22 65.58 -51.55
C GLU A 327 -80.40 66.57 -51.44
N ALA A 328 -80.55 67.25 -50.31
CA ALA A 328 -81.56 68.29 -50.12
C ALA A 328 -81.34 69.51 -51.03
N GLU A 329 -80.09 69.97 -51.23
CA GLU A 329 -79.77 71.07 -52.16
C GLU A 329 -80.03 70.69 -53.63
N ILE A 330 -79.78 69.43 -54.02
CA ILE A 330 -80.13 68.92 -55.35
C ILE A 330 -81.65 68.85 -55.53
N LEU A 331 -82.40 68.40 -54.52
CA LEU A 331 -83.87 68.37 -54.52
C LEU A 331 -84.48 69.77 -54.58
N ILE A 332 -83.95 70.74 -53.83
CA ILE A 332 -84.39 72.15 -53.87
C ILE A 332 -84.12 72.77 -55.25
N SER A 333 -82.98 72.48 -55.88
CA SER A 333 -82.69 72.96 -57.24
C SER A 333 -83.65 72.37 -58.29
N ARG A 334 -84.04 71.09 -58.13
CA ARG A 334 -85.05 70.43 -58.98
C ARG A 334 -86.43 71.06 -58.80
N TYR A 335 -86.85 71.34 -57.55
CA TYR A 335 -88.14 71.99 -57.29
C TYR A 335 -88.17 73.45 -57.74
N GLN A 336 -87.07 74.19 -57.65
CA GLN A 336 -86.99 75.56 -58.18
C GLN A 336 -87.05 75.59 -59.71
N LYS A 337 -86.50 74.57 -60.39
CA LYS A 337 -86.57 74.44 -61.84
C LYS A 337 -87.98 74.08 -62.32
N THR A 338 -88.65 73.14 -61.65
CA THR A 338 -90.05 72.79 -61.97
C THR A 338 -91.03 73.92 -61.61
N LEU A 339 -90.75 74.72 -60.57
CA LEU A 339 -91.56 75.90 -60.24
C LEU A 339 -91.45 76.99 -61.32
N LYS A 340 -90.25 77.21 -61.89
CA LYS A 340 -90.06 78.13 -63.03
C LYS A 340 -90.80 77.65 -64.29
N GLU A 341 -90.70 76.36 -64.61
CA GLU A 341 -91.40 75.76 -65.75
C GLU A 341 -92.94 75.84 -65.57
N LEU A 342 -93.45 75.68 -64.35
CA LEU A 342 -94.88 75.84 -64.03
C LEU A 342 -95.37 77.29 -64.08
N ILE A 343 -94.53 78.27 -63.73
CA ILE A 343 -94.86 79.70 -63.83
C ILE A 343 -94.90 80.13 -65.30
N GLU A 344 -93.92 79.73 -66.11
CA GLU A 344 -93.95 79.97 -67.58
C GLU A 344 -95.15 79.27 -68.25
N LEU A 345 -95.52 78.07 -67.81
CA LEU A 345 -96.72 77.38 -68.30
C LEU A 345 -98.02 78.10 -67.87
N LYS A 346 -98.05 78.69 -66.67
CA LYS A 346 -99.19 79.47 -66.18
C LYS A 346 -99.33 80.79 -66.93
N GLU A 347 -98.24 81.51 -67.19
CA GLU A 347 -98.23 82.75 -67.97
C GLU A 347 -98.65 82.50 -69.42
N ASN A 348 -98.12 81.46 -70.07
CA ASN A 348 -98.55 81.07 -71.41
C ASN A 348 -100.04 80.65 -71.46
N LYS A 349 -100.53 79.88 -70.48
CA LYS A 349 -101.94 79.50 -70.42
C LYS A 349 -102.88 80.67 -70.10
N THR A 350 -102.46 81.64 -69.29
CA THR A 350 -103.27 82.84 -69.00
C THR A 350 -103.28 83.85 -70.15
N GLN A 351 -102.21 83.90 -70.95
CA GLN A 351 -102.20 84.65 -72.21
C GLN A 351 -103.15 84.01 -73.24
N THR A 352 -103.10 82.68 -73.43
CA THR A 352 -104.04 81.98 -74.32
C THR A 352 -105.51 82.05 -73.85
N LEU A 353 -105.75 82.19 -72.54
CA LEU A 353 -107.11 82.37 -72.01
C LEU A 353 -107.65 83.78 -72.25
N ARG A 354 -106.79 84.81 -72.22
CA ARG A 354 -107.16 86.18 -72.61
C ARG A 354 -107.44 86.27 -74.11
N ASP A 355 -106.58 85.66 -74.93
CA ASP A 355 -106.79 85.64 -76.39
C ASP A 355 -108.09 84.87 -76.76
N LEU A 356 -108.44 83.81 -76.02
CA LEU A 356 -109.72 83.12 -76.19
C LEU A 356 -110.92 83.92 -75.68
N ILE A 357 -110.78 84.69 -74.59
CA ILE A 357 -111.86 85.54 -74.07
C ILE A 357 -112.12 86.72 -75.02
N ASP A 358 -111.07 87.35 -75.57
CA ASP A 358 -111.20 88.42 -76.55
C ASP A 358 -111.79 87.91 -77.89
N TYR A 359 -111.44 86.69 -78.30
CA TYR A 359 -112.05 86.01 -79.46
C TYR A 359 -113.52 85.59 -79.19
N PHE A 360 -113.85 85.20 -77.96
CA PHE A 360 -115.23 84.86 -77.57
C PHE A 360 -116.11 86.11 -77.47
N GLU A 361 -115.57 87.25 -77.02
CA GLU A 361 -116.28 88.54 -77.03
C GLU A 361 -116.48 89.07 -78.45
N SER A 362 -115.51 88.92 -79.37
CA SER A 362 -115.71 89.28 -80.78
C SER A 362 -116.75 88.40 -81.48
N LEU A 363 -116.77 87.09 -81.19
CA LEU A 363 -117.79 86.16 -81.70
C LEU A 363 -119.18 86.44 -81.11
N LYS A 364 -119.26 86.93 -79.87
CA LYS A 364 -120.54 87.30 -79.24
C LYS A 364 -121.12 88.58 -79.85
N VAL A 365 -120.28 89.54 -80.20
CA VAL A 365 -120.67 90.76 -80.94
C VAL A 365 -121.11 90.42 -82.38
N GLU A 366 -120.44 89.48 -83.06
CA GLU A 366 -120.92 88.96 -84.36
C GLU A 366 -122.24 88.19 -84.24
N VAL A 367 -122.40 87.32 -83.24
CA VAL A 367 -123.67 86.58 -83.05
C VAL A 367 -124.82 87.53 -82.69
N ASP A 368 -124.59 88.58 -81.90
CA ASP A 368 -125.59 89.59 -81.60
C ASP A 368 -125.92 90.47 -82.83
N SER A 369 -124.94 90.80 -83.68
CA SER A 369 -125.22 91.55 -84.93
C SER A 369 -125.99 90.71 -85.95
N TRP A 370 -125.71 89.40 -86.03
CA TRP A 370 -126.45 88.48 -86.91
C TRP A 370 -127.85 88.17 -86.36
N ASN A 371 -128.05 88.10 -85.05
CA ASN A 371 -129.37 87.98 -84.44
C ASN A 371 -130.22 89.23 -84.63
N GLN A 372 -129.61 90.42 -84.60
CA GLN A 372 -130.30 91.69 -84.86
C GLN A 372 -130.67 91.83 -86.35
N GLN A 373 -129.79 91.41 -87.27
CA GLN A 373 -130.10 91.32 -88.71
C GLN A 373 -131.15 90.25 -89.04
N LEU A 374 -131.18 89.14 -88.30
CA LEU A 374 -132.20 88.08 -88.44
C LEU A 374 -133.58 88.59 -87.99
N LEU A 375 -133.64 89.35 -86.88
CA LEU A 375 -134.87 89.97 -86.37
C LEU A 375 -135.41 91.07 -87.30
N GLU A 376 -134.54 91.89 -87.91
CA GLU A 376 -134.94 92.87 -88.91
C GLU A 376 -135.41 92.21 -90.22
N LYS A 377 -134.74 91.15 -90.68
CA LYS A 377 -135.17 90.38 -91.86
C LYS A 377 -136.45 89.58 -91.63
N GLN A 378 -136.68 89.07 -90.41
CA GLN A 378 -137.94 88.42 -90.04
C GLN A 378 -139.10 89.44 -89.95
N ALA A 379 -138.85 90.65 -89.45
CA ALA A 379 -139.83 91.73 -89.43
C ALA A 379 -140.17 92.26 -90.84
N GLU A 380 -139.20 92.34 -91.77
CA GLU A 380 -139.45 92.63 -93.19
C GLU A 380 -140.24 91.50 -93.88
N PHE A 381 -139.94 90.23 -93.57
CA PHE A 381 -140.65 89.08 -94.12
C PHE A 381 -142.11 89.01 -93.64
N ASP A 382 -142.38 89.26 -92.36
CA ASP A 382 -143.75 89.25 -91.82
C ASP A 382 -144.58 90.46 -92.30
N LYS A 383 -143.94 91.61 -92.55
CA LYS A 383 -144.60 92.78 -93.14
C LYS A 383 -144.95 92.57 -94.62
N SER A 384 -144.05 91.95 -95.39
CA SER A 384 -144.30 91.59 -96.80
C SER A 384 -145.29 90.42 -96.93
N ARG A 385 -145.39 89.54 -95.94
CA ARG A 385 -146.37 88.44 -95.87
C ARG A 385 -147.78 88.95 -95.55
N ALA A 386 -147.92 89.98 -94.72
CA ALA A 386 -149.21 90.62 -94.43
C ALA A 386 -149.77 91.38 -95.65
N GLU A 387 -148.91 91.99 -96.47
CA GLU A 387 -149.33 92.69 -97.69
C GLU A 387 -149.69 91.74 -98.85
N SER A 388 -149.01 90.59 -99.00
CA SER A 388 -149.37 89.58 -100.02
C SER A 388 -150.70 88.86 -99.74
N VAL A 389 -151.09 88.66 -98.48
CA VAL A 389 -152.39 88.02 -98.15
C VAL A 389 -153.57 88.97 -98.32
N GLY A 390 -153.35 90.29 -98.23
CA GLY A 390 -154.33 91.32 -98.56
C GLY A 390 -154.61 91.42 -100.06
N LEU A 391 -153.54 91.41 -100.88
CA LEU A 391 -153.65 91.55 -102.34
C LEU A 391 -154.20 90.28 -103.03
N GLU A 392 -154.00 89.07 -102.51
CA GLU A 392 -154.54 87.85 -103.11
C GLU A 392 -156.06 87.67 -102.92
N ASN A 393 -156.64 88.22 -101.85
CA ASN A 393 -158.09 88.13 -101.63
C ASN A 393 -158.87 89.26 -102.32
N GLU A 394 -158.30 90.47 -102.48
CA GLU A 394 -158.87 91.50 -103.38
C GLU A 394 -158.85 91.04 -104.85
N LEU A 395 -157.83 90.29 -105.28
CA LEU A 395 -157.75 89.76 -106.65
C LEU A 395 -158.80 88.64 -106.94
N LYS A 396 -159.25 87.91 -105.91
CA LYS A 396 -160.38 86.97 -106.05
C LYS A 396 -161.72 87.70 -106.21
N PHE A 397 -161.86 88.88 -105.63
CA PHE A 397 -163.06 89.71 -105.76
C PHE A 397 -163.15 90.37 -107.15
N GLU A 398 -162.02 90.79 -107.71
CA GLU A 398 -161.90 91.35 -109.07
C GLU A 398 -162.07 90.29 -110.19
N LYS A 399 -161.57 89.06 -110.02
CA LYS A 399 -161.73 87.99 -111.04
C LYS A 399 -163.17 87.48 -111.18
N LEU A 400 -163.98 87.55 -110.12
CA LEU A 400 -165.41 87.21 -110.20
C LEU A 400 -166.22 88.32 -110.90
N ASN A 401 -165.78 89.58 -110.79
CA ASN A 401 -166.33 90.69 -111.57
C ASN A 401 -165.97 90.60 -113.06
N TYR A 402 -164.82 90.02 -113.43
CA TYR A 402 -164.45 89.80 -114.85
C TYR A 402 -165.34 88.76 -115.55
N ASN A 403 -165.79 87.71 -114.85
CA ASN A 403 -166.70 86.71 -115.46
C ASN A 403 -168.15 87.21 -115.60
N ARG A 404 -168.52 88.29 -114.89
CA ARG A 404 -169.75 89.05 -115.16
C ARG A 404 -169.65 89.93 -116.43
N LEU A 405 -168.45 90.22 -116.93
CA LEU A 405 -168.24 91.13 -118.08
C LEU A 405 -167.92 90.42 -119.41
N SER A 406 -167.42 89.17 -119.38
CA SER A 406 -166.99 88.47 -120.59
C SER A 406 -168.12 87.78 -121.39
N ALA A 407 -169.21 87.32 -120.78
CA ALA A 407 -170.27 86.61 -121.53
C ALA A 407 -171.32 87.57 -122.12
N THR A 408 -171.42 88.79 -121.58
CA THR A 408 -172.17 89.89 -122.18
C THR A 408 -171.53 90.40 -123.50
N LEU A 409 -170.28 90.00 -123.79
CA LEU A 409 -169.56 90.35 -125.03
C LEU A 409 -169.71 89.32 -126.16
N GLU A 410 -170.11 88.07 -125.86
CA GLU A 410 -170.40 87.08 -126.92
C GLU A 410 -171.82 87.18 -127.51
N GLN A 411 -172.68 88.01 -126.92
CA GLN A 411 -173.83 88.54 -127.64
C GLN A 411 -173.45 89.47 -128.82
N LEU A 412 -172.26 90.10 -128.82
CA LEU A 412 -171.95 91.20 -129.75
C LEU A 412 -171.09 90.80 -130.96
N VAL A 413 -170.27 89.76 -130.89
CA VAL A 413 -169.26 89.52 -131.94
C VAL A 413 -169.79 88.77 -133.16
N GLN A 414 -170.65 87.77 -133.09
CA GLN A 414 -171.01 87.01 -134.31
C GLN A 414 -172.49 86.95 -134.67
N ASN A 415 -173.19 88.00 -134.23
CA ASN A 415 -174.03 88.83 -135.10
C ASN A 415 -173.26 89.47 -136.28
N LYS A 416 -171.92 89.55 -136.26
CA LYS A 416 -171.11 90.05 -137.39
C LYS A 416 -170.95 89.03 -138.55
N ALA A 417 -170.99 87.72 -138.27
CA ALA A 417 -170.91 86.71 -139.34
C ALA A 417 -172.24 86.44 -140.06
N LYS A 418 -173.32 87.14 -139.66
CA LYS A 418 -174.49 87.29 -140.53
C LYS A 418 -174.19 88.11 -141.81
N ILE A 419 -173.20 89.02 -141.85
CA ILE A 419 -173.20 90.14 -142.82
C ILE A 419 -171.94 90.26 -143.67
N GLU A 420 -170.80 89.74 -143.24
CA GLU A 420 -169.68 89.51 -144.14
C GLU A 420 -169.94 88.19 -144.88
N LYS A 421 -170.90 88.18 -145.81
CA LYS A 421 -170.68 88.42 -147.25
C LYS A 421 -170.75 87.07 -147.95
N GLU A 422 -171.78 86.66 -148.66
CA GLU A 422 -172.80 87.36 -149.48
C GLU A 422 -172.28 88.43 -150.46
N GLN A 423 -171.20 89.16 -150.18
CA GLN A 423 -170.82 90.31 -151.01
C GLN A 423 -169.40 90.32 -151.54
N GLU A 424 -168.76 89.17 -151.62
CA GLU A 424 -168.00 88.93 -152.85
C GLU A 424 -168.79 87.96 -153.75
N ARG A 425 -169.90 88.49 -154.28
CA ARG A 425 -170.17 88.48 -155.73
C ARG A 425 -169.00 89.26 -156.39
N ILE A 426 -168.44 88.99 -157.56
CA ILE A 426 -169.01 88.92 -158.91
C ILE A 426 -167.96 88.13 -159.71
N ALA A 427 -168.31 86.93 -160.13
CA ALA A 427 -167.93 86.32 -161.39
C ALA A 427 -168.78 85.07 -161.57
#